data_AF-A0A2U1WDR3-F1
#
_entry.id   AF-A0A2U1WDR3-F1
#
_cell.length_a   1.000
_cell.length_b   1.000
_cell.length_c   1.000
_cell.angle_alpha   90.00
_cell.angle_beta   90.00
_cell.angle_gamma   90.00
#
_symmetry.space_group_name_H-M   'P 1'
#
loop_
_entity.id
_entity.type
_entity.pdbx_description
1 polymer ?
#
loop_
_entity_poly.entity_id
_entity_poly.type
_entity_poly.pdbx_seq_one_letter_code
_entity_poly.pdbx_strand_id
1 'polypeptide(L)'
;MPPKKNPLNLNPLQLRTLTLLQEIARLENKPAEDEEGGFMITGLPHAHGNHFHLGHAVVAAKDATGLQNDAVWTILERKGIVKRTPAAAILTATGVEYDTGLRDQILHHSDH
;
A
#
# COMPACT_ATOMS: atom_id res chain seq x y z
N MET A 1 17.54 -16.74 5.18
CA MET A 1 16.73 -15.51 5.31
C MET A 1 15.87 -15.65 6.56
N PRO A 2 15.78 -14.66 7.45
CA PRO A 2 14.78 -14.70 8.50
C PRO A 2 13.40 -14.85 7.85
N PRO A 3 12.46 -15.62 8.43
CA PRO A 3 11.13 -15.78 7.87
C PRO A 3 10.48 -14.40 7.72
N LYS A 4 9.93 -14.10 6.53
CA LYS A 4 9.15 -12.87 6.32
C LYS A 4 8.10 -12.77 7.42
N LYS A 5 8.16 -11.70 8.22
CA LYS A 5 7.22 -11.47 9.31
C LYS A 5 5.85 -11.16 8.71
N ASN A 6 4.95 -12.12 8.72
CA ASN A 6 3.55 -11.92 8.30
C ASN A 6 2.57 -12.25 9.44
N PRO A 7 2.66 -11.56 10.60
CA PRO A 7 1.86 -11.89 11.79
C PRO A 7 0.35 -11.76 11.57
N LEU A 8 -0.09 -10.95 10.60
CA LEU A 8 -1.52 -10.78 10.28
C LEU A 8 -2.05 -11.82 9.29
N ASN A 9 -1.18 -12.72 8.81
CA ASN A 9 -1.47 -13.76 7.81
C ASN A 9 -2.08 -13.17 6.53
N LEU A 10 -1.50 -12.08 6.04
CA LEU A 10 -1.92 -11.44 4.79
C LEU A 10 -1.54 -12.32 3.60
N ASN A 11 -2.46 -12.50 2.65
CA ASN A 11 -2.16 -13.23 1.42
C ASN A 11 -1.28 -12.38 0.47
N PRO A 12 -0.72 -12.98 -0.60
CA PRO A 12 0.17 -12.25 -1.51
C PRO A 12 -0.45 -11.00 -2.15
N LEU A 13 -1.75 -11.02 -2.46
CA LEU A 13 -2.44 -9.86 -3.02
C LEU A 13 -2.53 -8.72 -2.00
N GLN A 14 -2.91 -9.02 -0.76
CA GLN A 14 -3.00 -8.06 0.34
C GLN A 14 -1.63 -7.46 0.68
N LEU A 15 -0.57 -8.27 0.69
CA LEU A 15 0.80 -7.79 0.92
C LEU A 15 1.25 -6.82 -0.18
N ARG A 16 0.99 -7.12 -1.46
CA ARG A 16 1.28 -6.20 -2.57
C ARG A 16 0.49 -4.91 -2.44
N THR A 17 -0.81 -4.99 -2.17
CA THR A 17 -1.64 -3.80 -1.95
C THR A 17 -1.11 -2.93 -0.81
N LEU A 18 -0.78 -3.53 0.34
CA LEU A 18 -0.22 -2.79 1.47
C LEU A 18 1.11 -2.12 1.10
N THR A 19 1.98 -2.81 0.38
CA THR A 19 3.25 -2.25 -0.10
C THR A 19 3.04 -1.01 -0.98
N LEU A 20 2.03 -1.05 -1.86
CA LEU A 20 1.69 0.10 -2.72
C LEU A 20 1.08 1.25 -1.91
N LEU A 21 0.21 0.96 -0.95
CA LEU A 21 -0.36 1.97 -0.05
C LEU A 21 0.71 2.67 0.79
N GLN A 22 1.71 1.92 1.28
CA GLN A 22 2.87 2.48 1.99
C GLN A 22 3.69 3.43 1.10
N GLU A 23 3.88 3.09 -0.17
CA GLU A 23 4.59 3.96 -1.11
C GLU A 23 3.76 5.21 -1.45
N ILE A 24 2.45 5.07 -1.67
CA ILE A 24 1.54 6.22 -1.85
C ILE A 24 1.59 7.16 -0.64
N ALA A 25 1.44 6.62 0.58
CA ALA A 25 1.52 7.40 1.82
C ALA A 25 2.85 8.15 1.94
N ARG A 26 3.98 7.51 1.59
CA ARG A 26 5.30 8.15 1.62
C ARG A 26 5.41 9.30 0.62
N LEU A 27 4.86 9.13 -0.58
CA LEU A 27 4.91 10.14 -1.64
C LEU A 27 3.98 11.32 -1.36
N GLU A 28 2.76 11.06 -0.87
CA GLU A 28 1.82 12.10 -0.48
C GLU A 28 2.29 12.84 0.78
N ASN A 29 2.97 12.13 1.70
CA ASN A 29 3.50 12.63 2.96
C ASN A 29 2.51 13.53 3.71
N LYS A 30 1.26 13.07 3.79
CA LYS A 30 0.15 13.79 4.42
C LYS A 30 -0.29 13.07 5.70
N PRO A 31 0.19 13.49 6.88
CA PRO A 31 -0.23 12.91 8.15
C PRO A 31 -1.75 12.98 8.33
N ALA A 32 -2.33 11.96 8.96
CA ALA A 32 -3.73 11.96 9.36
C ALA A 32 -3.89 12.66 10.72
N GLU A 33 -4.84 13.59 10.82
CA GLU A 33 -5.07 14.37 12.06
C GLU A 33 -5.58 13.49 13.21
N ASP A 34 -6.43 12.51 12.91
CA ASP A 34 -7.10 11.65 13.90
C ASP A 34 -6.43 10.27 14.08
N GLU A 35 -5.23 10.06 13.54
CA GLU A 35 -4.51 8.78 13.60
C GLU A 35 -3.01 9.04 13.75
N GLU A 36 -2.50 9.01 14.97
CA GLU A 36 -1.08 9.25 15.26
C GLU A 36 -0.20 8.24 14.51
N GLY A 37 0.82 8.73 13.80
CA GLY A 37 1.69 7.92 12.94
C GLY A 37 1.02 7.41 11.66
N GLY A 38 -0.25 7.73 11.43
CA GLY A 38 -0.99 7.41 10.22
C GLY A 38 -0.88 8.48 9.14
N PHE A 39 -1.15 8.07 7.90
CA PHE A 39 -1.10 8.94 6.72
C PHE A 39 -2.37 8.80 5.89
N MET A 40 -2.81 9.92 5.34
CA MET A 40 -3.92 9.97 4.39
C MET A 40 -3.50 9.32 3.06
N ILE A 41 -4.42 8.59 2.46
CA ILE A 41 -4.37 8.14 1.07
C ILE A 41 -5.46 8.92 0.33
N THR A 42 -5.05 9.93 -0.44
CA THR A 42 -5.98 10.86 -1.11
C THR A 42 -6.20 10.53 -2.58
N GLY A 43 -5.31 9.76 -3.19
CA GLY A 43 -5.49 9.27 -4.56
C GLY A 43 -4.93 7.87 -4.77
N LEU A 44 -5.52 7.13 -5.70
CA LEU A 44 -4.94 5.88 -6.22
C LEU A 44 -4.35 6.14 -7.61
N PRO A 45 -3.17 5.56 -7.91
CA PRO A 45 -2.57 5.69 -9.22
C PRO A 45 -3.43 5.01 -10.29
N HIS A 46 -3.40 5.55 -11.50
CA HIS A 46 -4.08 4.97 -12.65
C HIS A 46 -3.08 4.26 -13.56
N ALA A 47 -3.43 3.05 -14.01
CA ALA A 47 -2.60 2.31 -14.97
C ALA A 47 -2.76 2.86 -16.38
N HIS A 48 -1.63 2.96 -17.09
CA HIS A 48 -1.59 3.24 -18.52
C HIS A 48 -0.99 2.02 -19.23
N GLY A 49 -1.87 1.15 -19.76
CA GLY A 49 -1.44 -0.13 -20.33
C GLY A 49 -1.12 -1.16 -19.24
N ASN A 50 0.08 -1.74 -19.27
CA ASN A 50 0.49 -2.81 -18.36
C ASN A 50 1.28 -2.34 -17.13
N HIS A 51 1.46 -1.03 -16.93
CA HIS A 51 2.19 -0.45 -15.80
C HIS A 51 1.67 0.95 -15.43
N PHE A 52 2.17 1.48 -14.32
CA PHE A 52 2.05 2.89 -13.92
C PHE A 52 3.29 3.34 -13.17
N HIS A 53 3.41 4.67 -13.02
CA HIS A 53 4.43 5.28 -12.18
C HIS A 53 3.89 5.52 -10.78
N LEU A 54 4.73 5.26 -9.78
CA LEU A 54 4.52 5.63 -8.40
C LEU A 54 5.77 6.36 -7.90
N GLY A 55 5.74 7.69 -8.00
CA GLY A 55 6.94 8.50 -7.86
C GLY A 55 7.95 8.16 -8.95
N HIS A 56 9.17 7.80 -8.55
CA HIS A 56 10.24 7.37 -9.45
C HIS A 56 10.21 5.87 -9.79
N ALA A 57 9.33 5.09 -9.15
CA ALA A 57 9.20 3.67 -9.43
C ALA A 57 8.21 3.39 -10.57
N VAL A 58 8.45 2.31 -11.29
CA VAL A 58 7.50 1.69 -12.23
C VAL A 58 6.93 0.44 -11.59
N VAL A 59 5.60 0.31 -11.64
CA VAL A 59 4.85 -0.82 -11.08
C VAL A 59 4.05 -1.51 -12.17
N ALA A 60 4.16 -2.83 -12.26
CA ALA A 60 3.33 -3.60 -13.19
C ALA A 60 1.86 -3.61 -12.74
N ALA A 61 0.93 -3.40 -13.66
CA ALA A 61 -0.51 -3.33 -13.38
C ALA A 61 -1.05 -4.61 -12.71
N LYS A 62 -0.47 -5.77 -13.04
CA LYS A 62 -0.83 -7.07 -12.42
C LYS A 62 -0.62 -7.10 -10.91
N ASP A 63 0.38 -6.36 -10.41
CA ASP A 63 0.73 -6.33 -8.98
C ASP A 63 -0.15 -5.36 -8.19
N ALA A 64 -0.87 -4.46 -8.88
CA ALA A 64 -1.73 -3.44 -8.28
C ALA A 64 -3.23 -3.76 -8.36
N THR A 65 -3.61 -4.96 -8.83
CA THR A 65 -5.02 -5.38 -8.95
C THR A 65 -5.79 -5.30 -7.63
N GLY A 66 -5.10 -5.37 -6.49
CA GLY A 66 -5.71 -5.25 -5.18
C GLY A 66 -6.10 -3.81 -4.79
N LEU A 67 -5.59 -2.77 -5.46
CA LEU A 67 -6.02 -1.38 -5.22
C LEU A 67 -7.49 -1.16 -5.62
N GLN A 68 -7.99 -1.91 -6.60
CA GLN A 68 -9.39 -1.83 -7.08
C GLN A 68 -10.28 -2.95 -6.51
N ASN A 69 -9.76 -3.76 -5.58
CA ASN A 69 -10.48 -4.91 -5.03
C ASN A 69 -10.99 -4.61 -3.62
N ASP A 70 -12.29 -4.33 -3.48
CA ASP A 70 -12.92 -4.00 -2.20
C ASP A 70 -12.75 -5.08 -1.11
N ALA A 71 -12.65 -6.36 -1.50
CA ALA A 71 -12.41 -7.44 -0.54
C ALA A 71 -11.02 -7.34 0.11
N VAL A 72 -10.02 -6.83 -0.62
CA VAL A 72 -8.68 -6.56 -0.05
C VAL A 72 -8.77 -5.43 0.96
N TRP A 73 -9.41 -4.31 0.60
CA TRP A 73 -9.61 -3.18 1.50
C TRP A 73 -10.36 -3.56 2.78
N THR A 74 -11.43 -4.34 2.64
CA THR A 74 -12.22 -4.86 3.78
C THR A 74 -11.36 -5.71 4.72
N ILE A 75 -10.46 -6.54 4.20
CA ILE A 75 -9.56 -7.32 5.06
C ILE A 75 -8.51 -6.43 5.72
N LEU A 76 -7.88 -5.50 4.99
CA LEU A 76 -6.91 -4.57 5.57
C LEU A 76 -7.55 -3.74 6.69
N GLU A 77 -8.79 -3.31 6.51
CA GLU A 77 -9.56 -2.60 7.53
C GLU A 77 -9.86 -3.46 8.76
N ARG A 78 -10.34 -4.69 8.57
CA ARG A 78 -10.55 -5.64 9.68
C ARG A 78 -9.26 -5.98 10.45
N LYS A 79 -8.11 -5.85 9.80
CA LYS A 79 -6.79 -6.09 10.38
C LYS A 79 -6.18 -4.82 11.01
N GLY A 80 -6.88 -3.69 10.98
CA GLY A 80 -6.41 -2.41 11.52
C GLY A 80 -5.29 -1.75 10.72
N ILE A 81 -5.07 -2.19 9.46
CA ILE A 81 -4.02 -1.65 8.59
C ILE A 81 -4.47 -0.38 7.89
N VAL A 82 -5.75 -0.31 7.54
CA VAL A 82 -6.39 0.86 6.92
C VAL A 82 -7.64 1.23 7.70
N LYS A 83 -7.97 2.51 7.74
CA LYS A 83 -9.29 3.02 8.15
C LYS A 83 -9.90 3.76 6.97
N ARG A 84 -11.07 3.32 6.48
CA ARG A 84 -11.78 4.03 5.40
C ARG A 84 -12.77 5.03 5.98
N THR A 85 -12.84 6.19 5.34
CA THR A 85 -13.84 7.22 5.59
C THR A 85 -14.58 7.50 4.28
N PRO A 86 -15.74 8.18 4.30
CA PRO A 86 -16.42 8.57 3.07
C PRO A 86 -15.58 9.43 2.12
N ALA A 87 -14.60 10.17 2.64
CA ALA A 87 -13.79 11.13 1.88
C ALA A 87 -12.41 10.59 1.47
N ALA A 88 -11.85 9.62 2.21
CA ALA A 88 -10.48 9.14 2.02
C ALA A 88 -10.24 7.81 2.75
N ALA A 89 -9.07 7.21 2.53
CA ALA A 89 -8.54 6.16 3.39
C ALA A 89 -7.36 6.68 4.22
N ILE A 90 -7.13 6.11 5.39
CA ILE A 90 -5.98 6.35 6.25
C ILE A 90 -5.19 5.05 6.34
N LEU A 91 -3.92 5.08 5.99
CA LEU A 91 -2.97 4.03 6.36
C LEU A 91 -2.56 4.27 7.82
N THR A 92 -2.90 3.33 8.71
CA THR A 92 -2.63 3.46 10.15
C THR A 92 -1.14 3.34 10.46
N ALA A 93 -0.70 3.72 11.66
CA ALA A 93 0.68 3.47 12.09
C ALA A 93 1.07 1.99 11.96
N THR A 94 0.15 1.07 12.28
CA THR A 94 0.36 -0.38 12.09
C THR A 94 0.60 -0.72 10.62
N GLY A 95 -0.15 -0.10 9.71
CA GLY A 95 0.05 -0.26 8.28
C GLY A 95 1.36 0.31 7.76
N VAL A 96 1.78 1.47 8.28
CA VAL A 96 3.06 2.12 7.93
C VAL A 96 4.25 1.25 8.33
N GLU A 97 4.23 0.69 9.54
CA GLU A 97 5.35 -0.09 10.11
C GLU A 97 5.39 -1.54 9.62
N TYR A 98 4.35 -2.03 8.94
CA TYR A 98 4.26 -3.42 8.53
C TYR A 98 5.33 -3.79 7.49
N ASP A 99 6.25 -4.68 7.85
CA ASP A 99 7.23 -5.22 6.90
C ASP A 99 6.57 -6.22 5.93
N THR A 100 6.30 -5.76 4.70
CA THR A 100 5.76 -6.62 3.64
C THR A 100 6.83 -7.49 2.99
N GLY A 101 8.11 -7.10 3.08
CA GLY A 101 9.22 -7.70 2.36
C GLY A 101 9.06 -7.72 0.84
N LEU A 102 8.22 -6.84 0.26
CA LEU A 102 7.90 -6.82 -1.18
C LEU A 102 8.31 -5.53 -1.88
N ARG A 103 8.75 -4.49 -1.16
CA ARG A 103 9.03 -3.17 -1.73
C ARG A 103 9.95 -3.24 -2.95
N ASP A 104 11.12 -3.83 -2.79
CA ASP A 104 12.13 -3.95 -3.87
C ASP A 104 11.73 -4.98 -4.95
N GLN A 105 10.68 -5.77 -4.72
CA GLN A 105 10.19 -6.76 -5.68
C GLN A 105 9.15 -6.19 -6.65
N ILE A 106 8.40 -5.15 -6.23
CA ILE A 106 7.29 -4.58 -7.01
C ILE A 106 7.52 -3.11 -7.43
N LEU A 107 8.44 -2.41 -6.75
CA LEU A 107 8.83 -1.04 -7.10
C LEU A 107 10.14 -1.08 -7.87
N HIS A 108 10.05 -1.07 -9.20
CA HIS A 108 11.22 -1.07 -10.06
C HIS A 108 11.68 0.36 -10.28
N HIS A 109 12.88 0.67 -9.79
CA HIS A 109 13.52 1.95 -10.05
C HIS A 109 14.39 1.79 -11.30
N SER A 110 14.34 2.77 -12.21
CA SER A 110 15.34 2.83 -13.27
C SER A 110 16.64 3.32 -12.63
N ASP A 111 17.60 2.42 -12.45
CA ASP A 111 18.96 2.81 -12.10
C ASP A 111 19.51 3.68 -13.23
N HIS A 112 19.87 4.92 -12.91
CA HIS A 112 20.64 5.81 -13.77
C HIS A 112 22.11 5.76 -13.35
#